data_AF-A0A2V8IU21-F1
#
_entry.id   AF-A0A2V8IU21-F1
#
_cell.length_a   1.000
_cell.length_b   1.000
_cell.length_c   1.000
_cell.angle_alpha   90.00
_cell.angle_beta   90.00
_cell.angle_gamma   90.00
#
_symmetry.space_group_name_H-M   'P 1'
#
loop_
_entity.id
_entity.type
_entity.pdbx_description
1 polymer ?
#
loop_
_entity_poly.entity_id
_entity_poly.type
_entity_poly.pdbx_seq_one_letter_code
_entity_poly.pdbx_strand_id
1 'polypeptide(L)' 'MALTCPNCGNDRNFLVKTLQMHVVRLDDARVEVNEEGRPAVIEVLCDECETALNFEDFDLALRKEMLLTLGAR' A
#
# COMPACT_ATOMS: atom_id res chain seq x y z
N MET A 1 6.63 -2.58 -18.02
CA MET A 1 5.78 -3.75 -18.36
C MET A 1 4.57 -3.73 -17.43
N ALA A 2 3.41 -4.22 -17.87
CA ALA A 2 2.25 -4.38 -16.98
C ALA A 2 2.55 -5.45 -15.93
N LEU A 3 2.10 -5.24 -14.70
CA LEU A 3 2.21 -6.22 -13.62
C LEU A 3 1.26 -7.38 -13.93
N THR A 4 1.77 -8.61 -13.88
CA THR A 4 0.95 -9.82 -14.05
C THR A 4 1.28 -10.80 -12.92
N CYS A 5 0.24 -11.34 -12.28
CA CYS A 5 0.40 -12.36 -11.25
C CYS A 5 0.94 -13.66 -11.90
N PRO A 6 2.09 -14.19 -11.43
CA PRO A 6 2.68 -15.39 -12.01
C PRO A 6 1.90 -16.67 -11.71
N ASN A 7 0.99 -16.63 -10.73
CA ASN A 7 0.24 -17.81 -10.28
C ASN A 7 -1.08 -18.01 -11.04
N CYS A 8 -1.81 -16.95 -11.34
CA CYS A 8 -3.13 -17.03 -11.99
C CYS A 8 -3.25 -16.23 -13.31
N GLY A 9 -2.26 -15.39 -13.64
CA GLY A 9 -2.26 -14.60 -14.88
C GLY A 9 -3.04 -13.28 -14.79
N ASN A 10 -3.63 -12.94 -13.64
CA ASN A 10 -4.29 -11.65 -13.45
C ASN A 10 -3.33 -10.46 -13.67
N ASP A 11 -3.77 -9.50 -14.47
CA ASP A 11 -3.00 -8.31 -14.88
C ASP A 11 -3.76 -6.99 -14.64
N ARG A 12 -4.87 -7.03 -13.91
CA ARG A 12 -5.76 -5.87 -13.74
C ARG A 12 -5.76 -5.29 -12.34
N ASN A 13 -6.15 -6.10 -11.37
CA ASN A 13 -6.45 -5.65 -10.01
C ASN A 13 -5.48 -6.29 -9.02
N PHE A 14 -5.03 -5.50 -8.05
CA PHE A 14 -4.12 -5.98 -7.03
C PHE A 14 -4.54 -5.37 -5.70
N LEU A 15 -4.42 -6.14 -4.62
CA LEU A 15 -4.64 -5.67 -3.27
C LEU A 15 -3.33 -5.07 -2.76
N VAL A 16 -3.39 -3.87 -2.18
CA VAL A 16 -2.23 -3.25 -1.55
C VAL A 16 -2.53 -3.06 -0.07
N LYS A 17 -1.76 -3.70 0.80
CA LYS A 17 -1.82 -3.46 2.24
C LYS A 17 -0.95 -2.26 2.56
N THR A 18 -1.57 -1.25 3.14
CA THR A 18 -0.87 -0.07 3.66
C THR A 18 -0.97 -0.02 5.19
N LEU A 19 0.02 0.60 5.81
CA LEU A 19 0.03 0.88 7.25
C LEU A 19 0.25 2.37 7.46
N GLN A 20 -0.64 3.01 8.22
CA GLN A 20 -0.49 4.40 8.60
C GLN A 20 -0.51 4.51 10.13
N MET A 21 0.44 5.25 10.68
CA MET A 21 0.58 5.43 12.13
C MET A 21 0.22 6.87 12.48
N HIS A 22 -0.53 7.02 13.58
CA HIS A 22 -0.95 8.31 14.11
C HIS A 22 -0.42 8.48 15.53
N VAL A 23 0.16 9.64 15.83
CA VAL A 23 0.45 10.03 17.21
C VAL A 23 -0.81 10.68 17.78
N VAL A 24 -1.41 10.04 18.77
CA VAL A 24 -2.60 10.55 19.46
C VAL A 24 -2.25 11.02 20.86
N ARG A 25 -2.77 12.19 21.24
CA ARG A 25 -2.77 12.69 22.60
C ARG A 25 -4.16 12.47 23.19
N LEU A 26 -4.18 11.95 24.41
CA LEU A 26 -5.40 11.79 25.21
C LEU A 26 -5.38 12.87 26.29
N ASP A 27 -6.43 13.70 26.35
CA ASP A 27 -6.59 14.74 27.37
C ASP A 27 -8.04 14.72 27.88
N ASP A 28 -8.23 14.29 29.13
CA ASP A 28 -9.51 13.96 29.77
C ASP A 28 -10.47 13.17 28.85
N ALA A 29 -11.39 13.87 28.17
CA ALA A 29 -12.42 13.30 27.29
C ALA A 29 -12.18 13.61 25.79
N ARG A 30 -11.00 14.10 25.41
CA ARG A 30 -10.65 14.50 24.04
C ARG A 30 -9.48 13.68 23.52
N VAL A 31 -9.58 13.27 22.26
CA VAL A 31 -8.52 12.63 21.50
C VAL A 31 -8.06 13.61 20.42
N GLU A 32 -6.78 13.95 20.42
CA GLU A 32 -6.17 14.85 19.45
C GLU A 32 -5.10 14.13 18.64
N VAL A 33 -5.18 14.18 17.31
CA VAL A 33 -4.14 13.66 16.43
C VAL A 33 -3.07 14.74 16.28
N ASN A 34 -1.86 14.44 16.75
CA ASN A 34 -0.74 15.40 16.75
C ASN A 34 0.12 15.27 15.48
N GLU A 35 0.33 14.05 15.01
CA GLU A 35 1.08 13.78 13.79
C GLU A 35 0.42 12.66 12.99
N GLU A 36 0.32 12.87 11.69
CA GLU A 36 -0.15 11.90 10.72
C GLU A 36 1.03 11.52 9.82
N GLY A 37 1.58 10.32 10.05
CA GLY A 37 2.55 9.73 9.13
C GLY A 37 1.86 9.43 7.79
N ARG A 38 2.62 9.44 6.69
CA ARG A 38 2.09 8.92 5.40
C ARG A 38 1.91 7.41 5.50
N PRO A 39 0.92 6.83 4.81
CA PRO A 39 0.82 5.38 4.70
C PRO A 39 2.10 4.79 4.11
N ALA A 40 2.56 3.65 4.61
CA ALA A 40 3.61 2.86 4.00
C ALA A 40 2.98 1.65 3.30
N VAL A 41 3.47 1.27 2.11
CA VAL A 41 3.08 0.01 1.46
C VAL A 41 3.82 -1.13 2.15
N ILE A 42 3.08 -2.11 2.66
CA ILE A 42 3.60 -3.26 3.39
C ILE A 42 3.63 -4.51 2.51
N GLU A 43 2.58 -4.71 1.71
CA GLU A 43 2.43 -5.91 0.90
C GLU A 43 1.55 -5.63 -0.31
N VAL A 44 1.86 -6.30 -1.43
CA VAL A 44 0.99 -6.33 -2.62
C VAL A 44 0.59 -7.77 -2.88
N LEU A 45 -0.70 -8.02 -3.07
CA LEU A 45 -1.27 -9.34 -3.35
C LEU A 45 -2.06 -9.31 -4.66
N CYS A 46 -2.11 -10.44 -5.33
CA CYS A 46 -3.12 -10.67 -6.35
C CYS A 46 -4.51 -10.66 -5.72
N ASP A 47 -5.49 -9.98 -6.32
CA ASP A 47 -6.87 -10.00 -5.82
C ASP A 47 -7.59 -11.33 -6.07
N GLU A 48 -7.25 -12.03 -7.16
CA GLU A 48 -7.90 -13.31 -7.50
C GLU A 48 -7.42 -14.51 -6.68
N CYS A 49 -6.13 -14.61 -6.40
CA CYS A 49 -5.53 -15.81 -5.80
C CYS A 49 -4.67 -15.53 -4.57
N GLU A 50 -4.70 -14.29 -4.06
CA GLU A 50 -3.98 -13.85 -2.86
C GLU A 50 -2.46 -14.07 -2.88
N THR A 51 -1.89 -14.39 -4.05
CA THR A 51 -0.45 -14.59 -4.20
C THR A 51 0.28 -13.29 -3.92
N ALA A 52 1.22 -13.33 -2.98
CA ALA A 52 2.08 -12.20 -2.66
C ALA A 52 3.01 -11.87 -3.83
N LEU A 53 3.08 -10.59 -4.16
CA LEU A 53 3.91 -10.04 -5.21
C LEU A 53 4.99 -9.17 -4.57
N ASN A 54 6.23 -9.37 -5.01
CA ASN A 54 7.33 -8.54 -4.55
C ASN A 54 7.23 -7.16 -5.20
N PHE A 55 6.92 -6.15 -4.40
CA PHE A 55 6.72 -4.78 -4.88
C PHE A 55 7.96 -4.23 -5.61
N GLU A 56 9.17 -4.64 -5.21
CA GLU A 56 10.42 -4.18 -5.83
C GLU A 56 10.61 -4.67 -7.26
N ASP A 57 9.97 -5.78 -7.65
CA ASP A 57 10.05 -6.34 -9.00
C ASP A 57 9.22 -5.52 -10.01
N PHE A 58 8.45 -4.54 -9.53
CA PHE A 58 7.60 -3.71 -10.36
C PHE A 58 8.44 -2.64 -11.03
N ASP A 59 8.01 -2.24 -12.23
CA ASP A 59 8.63 -1.12 -12.94
C ASP A 59 8.68 0.14 -12.05
N LEU A 60 9.82 0.83 -12.05
CA LEU A 60 10.03 1.99 -11.18
C LEU A 60 8.99 3.09 -11.37
N ALA A 61 8.53 3.32 -12.62
CA ALA A 61 7.49 4.31 -12.90
C ALA A 61 6.16 3.88 -12.28
N LEU A 62 5.80 2.60 -12.44
CA LEU A 62 4.58 2.03 -11.88
C LEU A 62 4.60 2.05 -10.34
N ARG A 63 5.74 1.71 -9.72
CA ARG A 63 5.88 1.83 -8.25
C ARG A 63 5.66 3.23 -7.76
N LYS A 64 6.29 4.22 -8.41
CA LYS A 64 6.11 5.63 -8.07
C LYS A 64 4.65 6.03 -8.23
N GLU A 65 4.02 5.69 -9.34
CA GLU A 65 2.61 6.00 -9.57
C GLU A 65 1.68 5.36 -8.52
N MET A 66 1.95 4.11 -8.13
CA MET A 66 1.19 3.41 -7.10
C MET A 66 1.35 4.08 -5.73
N LEU A 67 2.58 4.40 -5.33
CA LEU A 67 2.91 5.16 -4.12
C LEU A 67 2.19 6.52 -4.11
N LEU A 68 2.30 7.27 -5.20
CA LEU A 68 1.62 8.55 -5.38
C LEU A 68 0.10 8.45 -5.21
N THR A 69 -0.52 7.47 -5.87
CA THR A 69 -1.97 7.25 -5.84
C THR A 69 -2.45 6.85 -4.44
N LEU A 70 -1.66 6.07 -3.71
CA LEU A 70 -1.97 5.63 -2.34
C LEU A 70 -1.61 6.65 -1.26
N GLY A 71 -1.02 7.80 -1.62
CA GLY A 71 -0.52 8.79 -0.66
C GLY A 71 0.71 8.33 0.14
N ALA A 72 1.26 7.16 -0.18
CA ALA A 72 2.46 6.59 0.39
C ALA A 72 3.68 7.15 -0.34
N ARG A 73 4.58 7.88 0.31
CA ARG A 73 5.83 8.37 -0.31
C ARG A 73 6.99 8.20 0.65
#